data_AF-A0A7C6Z109-F1
#
_entry.id   AF-A0A7C6Z109-F1
#
_cell.length_a   1.000
_cell.length_b   1.000
_cell.length_c   1.000
_cell.angle_alpha   90.00
_cell.angle_beta   90.00
_cell.angle_gamma   90.00
#
_symmetry.space_group_name_H-M   'P 1'
#
loop_
_entity.id
_entity.type
_entity.pdbx_description
1 polymer ?
#
loop_
_entity_poly.entity_id
_entity_poly.type
_entity_poly.pdbx_seq_one_letter_code
_entity_poly.pdbx_strand_id
1 'polypeptide(L)' 'MLMDDRKKLILKAIIDSYIDTAEPVGSRTVARKHEIGLSSATIRNEMA' A
#
# COMPACT_ATOMS: atom_id res chain seq x y z
N MET A 1 -4.28 18.46 6.07
CA MET A 1 -4.21 18.09 4.64
C MET A 1 -5.07 16.86 4.44
N LEU A 2 -5.94 16.84 3.43
CA LEU A 2 -6.70 15.65 3.08
C LEU A 2 -5.76 14.62 2.43
N MET A 3 -5.95 13.33 2.71
CA MET A 3 -5.27 12.28 1.96
C MET A 3 -5.73 12.31 0.50
N ASP A 4 -4.77 12.29 -0.43
CA ASP A 4 -5.06 12.07 -1.84
C ASP A 4 -5.52 10.62 -2.10
N ASP A 5 -6.10 10.38 -3.27
CA ASP A 5 -6.68 9.08 -3.60
C ASP A 5 -5.64 7.97 -3.77
N ARG A 6 -4.38 8.31 -4.09
CA ARG A 6 -3.29 7.35 -4.16
C ARG A 6 -2.92 6.84 -2.77
N LYS A 7 -2.79 7.74 -1.79
CA LYS A 7 -2.53 7.36 -0.39
C LYS A 7 -3.66 6.52 0.18
N LYS A 8 -4.91 6.83 -0.16
CA LYS A 8 -6.07 5.99 0.22
C LYS A 8 -5.98 4.60 -0.40
N LEU A 9 -5.62 4.49 -1.67
CA LEU A 9 -5.44 3.20 -2.36
C LEU A 9 -4.35 2.35 -1.69
N ILE A 10 -3.21 2.96 -1.39
CA ILE A 10 -2.09 2.29 -0.71
C ILE A 10 -2.53 1.83 0.68
N LEU A 11 -3.20 2.69 1.45
CA LEU A 11 -3.68 2.35 2.79
C LEU A 11 -4.69 1.20 2.77
N LYS A 12 -5.65 1.23 1.84
CA LYS A 12 -6.63 0.14 1.65
C LYS A 12 -5.91 -1.19 1.39
N ALA A 13 -4.94 -1.18 0.48
CA ALA A 13 -4.19 -2.38 0.15
C ALA A 13 -3.40 -2.95 1.34
N ILE A 14 -2.84 -2.08 2.19
CA ILE A 14 -2.16 -2.46 3.43
C ILE A 14 -3.15 -3.10 4.41
N ILE A 15 -4.30 -2.46 4.65
CA ILE A 15 -5.32 -2.94 5.57
C ILE A 15 -5.82 -4.33 5.15
N ASP A 16 -6.22 -4.48 3.88
CA ASP A 16 -6.71 -5.76 3.35
C ASP A 16 -5.66 -6.86 3.53
N SER A 17 -4.40 -6.60 3.16
CA SER A 17 -3.33 -7.60 3.30
C SER A 17 -3.05 -7.94 4.77
N TYR A 18 -3.14 -6.97 5.68
CA TYR A 18 -2.94 -7.23 7.11
C TYR A 18 -4.09 -8.05 7.70
N ILE A 19 -5.34 -7.81 7.28
CA ILE A 19 -6.50 -8.61 7.70
C ILE A 19 -6.35 -10.06 7.24
N ASP A 20 -5.88 -10.28 6.01
CA ASP A 20 -5.73 -11.61 5.44
C ASP A 20 -4.59 -12.42 6.07
N THR A 21 -3.47 -11.78 6.41
CA THR A 21 -2.26 -12.50 6.85
C THR A 21 -1.93 -12.32 8.33
N ALA A 22 -2.46 -11.30 8.99
CA ALA A 22 -2.05 -10.84 10.31
C ALA A 22 -0.54 -10.49 10.42
N GLU A 23 0.14 -10.23 9.30
CA GLU A 23 1.56 -9.92 9.23
C GLU A 23 1.85 -8.49 8.77
N PRO A 24 2.95 -7.85 9.23
CA PRO A 24 3.35 -6.53 8.77
C PRO A 24 3.50 -6.45 7.24
N VAL A 25 2.86 -5.45 6.64
CA VAL A 25 2.80 -5.31 5.17
C VAL A 25 3.84 -4.32 4.67
N GLY A 26 4.83 -4.82 3.92
CA GLY A 26 5.85 -3.99 3.29
C GLY A 26 5.46 -3.47 1.90
N SER A 27 6.10 -2.39 1.45
CA SER A 27 5.87 -1.78 0.13
C SER A 27 6.01 -2.74 -1.07
N ARG A 28 6.84 -3.78 -0.97
CA ARG A 28 6.95 -4.84 -2.01
C ARG A 28 5.68 -5.69 -2.10
N THR A 29 5.04 -5.98 -0.97
CA THR A 29 3.79 -6.74 -0.92
C THR A 29 2.66 -5.92 -1.52
N VAL A 30 2.60 -4.63 -1.19
CA VAL A 30 1.64 -3.68 -1.77
C VAL A 30 1.86 -3.53 -3.28
N ALA A 31 3.11 -3.38 -3.74
CA ALA A 31 3.42 -3.22 -5.17
C ALA A 31 3.04 -4.44 -6.03
N ARG A 32 3.00 -5.64 -5.45
CA ARG A 32 2.58 -6.87 -6.15
C ARG A 32 1.06 -6.97 -6.31
N LYS A 33 0.27 -6.17 -5.59
CA LYS A 33 -1.18 -6.11 -5.81
C LYS A 33 -1.42 -5.47 -7.18
N HIS A 34 -1.97 -6.27 -8.11
CA HIS A 34 -2.12 -5.91 -9.53
C HIS A 34 -2.86 -4.59 -9.78
N GLU A 35 -3.62 -4.09 -8.80
CA GLU A 35 -4.45 -2.89 -8.93
C GLU A 35 -3.70 -1.57 -8.68
N ILE A 36 -2.49 -1.60 -8.11
CA ILE A 36 -1.84 -0.36 -7.64
C ILE A 36 -0.93 0.24 -8.71
N GLY A 37 -0.26 -0.57 -9.53
CA GLY A 37 0.57 -0.09 -10.65
C GLY A 37 1.74 0.82 -10.26
N LEU A 38 2.12 0.86 -8.98
CA LEU A 38 3.22 1.69 -8.46
C LEU A 38 4.44 0.84 -8.12
N SER A 39 5.62 1.44 -8.25
CA SER A 39 6.85 0.80 -7.80
C SER A 39 6.88 0.68 -6.26
N SER A 40 7.59 -0.33 -5.75
CA SER A 40 7.82 -0.47 -4.30
C SER A 40 8.55 0.75 -3.70
N ALA A 41 9.39 1.46 -4.48
CA ALA A 41 10.06 2.67 -4.03
C ALA A 41 9.05 3.83 -3.86
N THR A 42 8.14 4.01 -4.83
CA THR A 42 7.07 5.02 -4.76
C THR A 42 6.17 4.77 -3.55
N ILE A 43 5.71 3.53 -3.37
CA ILE A 43 4.85 3.18 -2.23
C ILE A 43 5.56 3.42 -0.89
N ARG A 44 6.85 3.08 -0.78
CA ARG A 44 7.62 3.36 0.42
C ARG A 44 7.67 4.86 0.75
N ASN A 45 7.83 5.71 -0.26
CA ASN A 45 7.83 7.16 -0.07
C ASN A 45 6.46 7.68 0.34
N GLU A 46 5.38 7.11 -0.18
CA GLU A 46 4.01 7.49 0.20
C GLU A 46 3.61 7.00 1.60
N MET A 47 4.28 5.96 2.11
CA MET A 47 4.12 5.44 3.47
C MET A 47 4.90 6.23 4.54
N ALA A 48 5.80 7.12 4.14
CA ALA A 48 6.59 7.98 5.03
C ALA A 48 5.85 9.29 5.37
#